data_AF-A0A183CC57-F1
#
_entry.id   AF-A0A183CC57-F1
#
_cell.length_a   1.000
_cell.length_b   1.000
_cell.length_c   1.000
_cell.angle_alpha   90.00
_cell.angle_beta   90.00
_cell.angle_gamma   90.00
#
_symmetry.space_group_name_H-M   'P 1'
#
loop_
_entity.id
_entity.type
_entity.pdbx_description
1 polymer ?
#
loop_
_entity_poly.entity_id
_entity_poly.type
_entity_poly.pdbx_seq_one_letter_code
_entity_poly.pdbx_strand_id
1 'polypeptide(L)'
;MICHRIWPLINDNIYGLYLCPNDFDHLRQFYPSILRNCTNLRFVDAFGRFPEFPADDTTAGASSAQALAKWLHNPRGDGRPNVLKCVYPLKGMKGFKRAFRTSSVSANFIAYFWGRSSEEIVPFDLKNNLTGERLELRHLNKDKVLLVRCPIERDEAKWAKWEKEAIDWKCHQWNWVNIAFEDRHIGDE
;
A
#
# COMPACT_ATOMS: atom_id res chain seq x y z
N MET A 1 16.79 -17.31 15.82
CA MET A 1 16.10 -16.08 15.33
C MET A 1 15.11 -15.52 16.37
N ILE A 2 15.27 -14.30 16.91
CA ILE A 2 14.37 -13.75 17.95
C ILE A 2 13.05 -13.19 17.38
N CYS A 3 13.07 -12.79 16.10
CA CYS A 3 11.94 -12.12 15.45
C CYS A 3 10.64 -12.93 15.46
N HIS A 4 10.68 -14.27 15.37
CA HIS A 4 9.44 -15.10 15.37
C HIS A 4 8.73 -15.11 16.72
N ARG A 5 9.44 -14.76 17.80
CA ARG A 5 8.85 -14.62 19.14
C ARG A 5 8.33 -13.21 19.39
N ILE A 6 8.97 -12.20 18.80
CA ILE A 6 8.55 -10.80 18.93
C ILE A 6 7.36 -10.50 18.02
N TRP A 7 7.35 -11.05 16.81
CA TRP A 7 6.39 -10.70 15.78
C TRP A 7 4.92 -10.88 16.21
N PRO A 8 4.49 -12.02 16.80
CA PRO A 8 3.12 -12.18 17.28
C PRO A 8 2.73 -11.22 18.42
N LEU A 9 3.70 -10.59 19.09
CA LEU A 9 3.44 -9.66 20.19
C LEU A 9 3.17 -8.23 19.69
N ILE A 10 3.65 -7.90 18.49
CA ILE A 10 3.61 -6.53 17.97
C ILE A 10 2.71 -6.38 16.73
N ASN A 11 2.46 -7.44 15.96
CA ASN A 11 1.79 -7.39 14.66
C ASN A 11 0.43 -6.67 14.69
N ASP A 12 -0.38 -6.94 15.71
CA ASP A 12 -1.70 -6.32 15.87
C ASP A 12 -1.61 -4.85 16.24
N ASN A 13 -0.47 -4.37 16.74
CA ASN A 13 -0.27 -2.97 17.11
C ASN A 13 0.41 -2.14 16.01
N ILE A 14 0.81 -2.77 14.90
CA ILE A 14 1.48 -2.06 13.80
C ILE A 14 0.44 -1.29 12.99
N TYR A 15 0.51 0.03 13.08
CA TYR A 15 -0.33 0.94 12.30
C TYR A 15 0.32 1.39 10.99
N GLY A 16 1.66 1.42 10.95
CA GLY A 16 2.42 1.87 9.79
C GLY A 16 3.75 1.14 9.62
N LEU A 17 4.12 0.87 8.37
CA LEU A 17 5.40 0.28 7.99
C LEU A 17 6.14 1.19 7.01
N TYR A 18 7.45 1.27 7.19
CA TYR A 18 8.37 1.84 6.21
C TYR A 18 9.22 0.68 5.68
N LEU A 19 9.22 0.51 4.37
CA LEU A 19 9.79 -0.64 3.69
C LEU A 19 10.74 -0.15 2.61
N CYS A 20 12.04 -0.27 2.85
CA CYS A 20 13.02 -0.22 1.78
C CYS A 20 12.89 -1.46 0.88
N PRO A 21 13.32 -1.39 -0.39
CA PRO A 21 13.12 -2.50 -1.33
C PRO A 21 13.65 -3.85 -0.84
N ASN A 22 14.91 -3.87 -0.35
CA ASN A 22 15.57 -5.10 0.09
C ASN A 22 14.96 -5.64 1.39
N ASP A 23 14.63 -4.74 2.33
CA ASP A 23 14.04 -5.11 3.62
C ASP A 23 12.70 -5.80 3.42
N PHE A 24 11.89 -5.36 2.45
CA PHE A 24 10.58 -5.95 2.24
C PHE A 24 10.64 -7.37 1.68
N ASP A 25 11.55 -7.64 0.74
CA ASP A 25 11.74 -8.99 0.21
C ASP A 25 12.22 -9.94 1.29
N HIS A 26 13.23 -9.53 2.07
CA HIS A 26 13.76 -10.32 3.19
C HIS A 26 12.68 -10.57 4.25
N LEU A 27 11.92 -9.54 4.62
CA LEU A 27 10.85 -9.65 5.59
C LEU A 27 9.80 -10.68 5.17
N ARG A 28 9.48 -10.77 3.86
CA ARG A 28 8.55 -11.77 3.33
C ARG A 28 9.11 -13.17 3.24
N GLN A 29 10.44 -13.38 3.27
CA GLN A 29 11.00 -14.73 3.40
C GLN A 29 10.65 -15.35 4.75
N PHE A 30 10.66 -14.54 5.82
CA PHE A 30 10.32 -14.99 7.17
C PHE A 30 8.82 -14.90 7.48
N TYR A 31 8.16 -13.84 7.01
CA TYR A 31 6.74 -13.58 7.22
C TYR A 31 6.05 -13.30 5.88
N PRO A 32 5.80 -14.33 5.05
CA PRO A 32 5.21 -14.16 3.72
C PRO A 32 3.90 -13.36 3.72
N SER A 33 3.10 -13.51 4.79
CA SER A 33 1.80 -12.89 4.98
C SER A 33 1.82 -11.66 5.91
N ILE A 34 2.97 -11.00 6.09
CA ILE A 34 3.12 -9.87 7.01
C ILE A 34 2.08 -8.77 6.84
N LEU A 35 1.87 -8.28 5.61
CA LEU A 35 0.92 -7.20 5.35
C LEU A 35 -0.53 -7.63 5.62
N ARG A 36 -0.84 -8.92 5.44
CA ARG A 36 -2.17 -9.48 5.70
C ARG A 36 -2.42 -9.68 7.20
N ASN A 37 -1.38 -10.05 7.95
CA ASN A 37 -1.51 -10.41 9.36
C ASN A 37 -1.50 -9.19 10.29
N CYS A 38 -1.06 -8.01 9.83
CA CYS A 38 -1.15 -6.77 10.59
C CYS A 38 -2.55 -6.15 10.43
N THR A 39 -3.49 -6.54 11.27
CA THR A 39 -4.90 -6.13 11.19
C THR A 39 -5.11 -4.61 11.30
N ASN A 40 -4.27 -3.93 12.10
CA ASN A 40 -4.30 -2.48 12.26
C ASN A 40 -3.43 -1.72 11.27
N LEU A 41 -2.74 -2.40 10.35
CA LEU A 41 -1.89 -1.74 9.36
C LEU A 41 -2.74 -0.87 8.45
N ARG A 42 -2.41 0.41 8.40
CA ARG A 42 -3.05 1.40 7.54
C ARG A 42 -2.06 2.02 6.57
N PHE A 43 -0.84 2.30 7.01
CA PHE A 43 0.15 3.02 6.24
C PHE A 43 1.29 2.12 5.82
N VAL A 44 1.60 2.10 4.53
CA VAL A 44 2.84 1.50 4.02
C VAL A 44 3.55 2.56 3.20
N ASP A 45 4.81 2.81 3.54
CA ASP A 45 5.73 3.59 2.74
C ASP A 45 6.74 2.64 2.09
N ALA A 46 6.48 2.31 0.83
CA ALA A 46 7.24 1.37 0.03
C ALA A 46 8.21 2.16 -0.85
N PHE A 47 9.34 2.55 -0.27
CA PHE A 47 10.36 3.30 -1.01
C PHE A 47 10.84 2.47 -2.20
N GLY A 48 10.66 2.96 -3.43
CA GLY A 48 11.12 2.28 -4.65
C GLY A 48 10.40 0.98 -5.05
N ARG A 49 9.33 0.55 -4.34
CA ARG A 49 8.58 -0.68 -4.67
C ARG A 49 7.14 -0.36 -5.07
N PHE A 50 6.87 -0.37 -6.37
CA PHE A 50 5.53 -0.12 -6.91
C PHE A 50 4.66 -1.39 -6.92
N PRO A 51 3.35 -1.31 -6.62
CA PRO A 51 2.44 -2.47 -6.67
C PRO A 51 2.42 -3.20 -8.02
N GLU A 52 2.54 -4.52 -7.98
CA GLU A 52 2.55 -5.38 -9.16
C GLU A 52 1.22 -6.14 -9.30
N PHE A 53 0.76 -6.31 -10.55
CA PHE A 53 -0.49 -6.98 -10.86
C PHE A 53 -0.24 -8.17 -11.80
N PRO A 54 -0.92 -9.32 -11.63
CA PRO A 54 -2.04 -9.56 -10.70
C PRO A 54 -1.60 -9.59 -9.23
N ALA A 55 -2.45 -9.05 -8.36
CA ALA A 55 -2.20 -8.96 -6.94
C ALA A 55 -2.27 -10.35 -6.28
N ASP A 56 -1.23 -10.71 -5.54
CA ASP A 56 -1.08 -12.01 -4.91
C ASP A 56 -0.14 -11.93 -3.71
N ASP A 57 -0.50 -12.63 -2.63
CA ASP A 57 0.27 -12.74 -1.39
C ASP A 57 0.41 -14.20 -0.91
N THR A 58 -0.16 -15.16 -1.64
CA THR A 58 -0.29 -16.56 -1.20
C THR A 58 0.47 -17.56 -2.05
N THR A 59 0.64 -17.30 -3.35
CA THR A 59 1.34 -18.25 -4.22
C THR A 59 2.83 -18.28 -3.89
N ALA A 60 3.43 -19.48 -3.92
CA ALA A 60 4.88 -19.63 -3.79
C ALA A 60 5.59 -18.82 -4.89
N GLY A 61 6.44 -17.88 -4.49
CA GLY A 61 7.12 -16.96 -5.40
C GLY A 61 6.40 -15.65 -5.70
N ALA A 62 5.24 -15.37 -5.07
CA ALA A 62 4.58 -14.07 -5.21
C ALA A 62 5.52 -12.94 -4.75
N SER A 63 5.73 -11.93 -5.60
CA SER A 63 6.66 -10.83 -5.32
C SER A 63 6.15 -9.91 -4.21
N SER A 64 7.07 -9.24 -3.49
CA SER A 64 6.70 -8.22 -2.50
C SER A 64 5.78 -7.13 -3.08
N ALA A 65 5.99 -6.76 -4.34
CA ALA A 65 5.14 -5.84 -5.07
C ALA A 65 3.71 -6.39 -5.32
N GLN A 66 3.56 -7.70 -5.59
CA GLN A 66 2.24 -8.33 -5.72
C GLN A 66 1.51 -8.38 -4.38
N ALA A 67 2.22 -8.65 -3.29
CA ALA A 67 1.63 -8.67 -1.95
C ALA A 67 1.21 -7.25 -1.51
N LEU A 68 2.00 -6.24 -1.88
CA LEU A 68 1.65 -4.85 -1.66
C LEU A 68 0.37 -4.46 -2.41
N ALA A 69 0.23 -4.89 -3.67
CA ALA A 69 -0.99 -4.69 -4.43
C ALA A 69 -2.18 -5.39 -3.75
N LYS A 70 -1.99 -6.63 -3.28
CA LYS A 70 -3.03 -7.40 -2.60
C LYS A 70 -3.49 -6.73 -1.30
N TRP A 71 -2.55 -6.30 -0.47
CA TRP A 71 -2.83 -5.55 0.76
C TRP A 71 -3.59 -4.25 0.47
N LEU A 72 -3.13 -3.46 -0.50
CA LEU A 72 -3.76 -2.18 -0.84
C LEU A 72 -5.23 -2.35 -1.25
N HIS A 73 -5.52 -3.43 -1.97
CA HIS A 73 -6.85 -3.81 -2.42
C HIS A 73 -7.68 -4.62 -1.41
N ASN A 74 -7.13 -4.91 -0.22
CA ASN A 74 -7.86 -5.61 0.82
C ASN A 74 -8.65 -4.63 1.70
N PRO A 75 -9.97 -4.80 1.88
CA PRO A 75 -10.76 -3.89 2.70
C PRO A 75 -10.33 -3.93 4.17
N ARG A 76 -10.33 -2.77 4.83
CA ARG A 76 -10.05 -2.68 6.27
C ARG A 76 -11.37 -2.79 7.05
N GLY A 77 -11.33 -3.47 8.20
CA GLY A 77 -12.49 -3.62 9.07
C GLY A 77 -12.98 -2.31 9.71
N ASP A 78 -12.11 -1.29 9.81
CA ASP A 78 -12.45 0.03 10.37
C ASP A 78 -13.05 1.01 9.34
N GLY A 79 -13.22 0.58 8.09
CA GLY A 79 -13.76 1.38 6.99
C GLY A 79 -12.86 2.52 6.51
N ARG A 80 -11.64 2.69 7.06
CA ARG A 80 -10.67 3.70 6.59
C ARG A 80 -9.92 3.17 5.36
N PRO A 81 -9.44 4.06 4.48
CA PRO A 81 -8.61 3.64 3.36
C PRO A 81 -7.25 3.13 3.82
N ASN A 82 -6.74 2.09 3.16
CA ASN A 82 -5.31 1.78 3.16
C ASN A 82 -4.56 2.96 2.54
N VAL A 83 -3.38 3.26 3.04
CA VAL A 83 -2.55 4.37 2.56
C VAL A 83 -1.21 3.84 2.10
N LEU A 84 -0.93 4.00 0.80
CA LEU A 84 0.35 3.68 0.21
C LEU A 84 1.12 4.97 -0.12
N LYS A 85 2.38 5.02 0.30
CA LYS A 85 3.38 5.96 -0.18
C LYS A 85 4.39 5.18 -1.02
N CYS A 86 4.65 5.63 -2.24
CA CYS A 86 5.63 4.99 -3.12
C CYS A 86 6.25 5.98 -4.10
N VAL A 87 7.46 5.71 -4.56
CA VAL A 87 8.05 6.42 -5.69
C VAL A 87 7.24 6.16 -6.97
N TYR A 88 7.14 7.16 -7.83
CA TYR A 88 6.29 7.17 -9.01
C TYR A 88 6.55 5.99 -9.98
N PRO A 89 5.48 5.36 -10.52
CA PRO A 89 5.62 4.26 -11.48
C PRO A 89 5.96 4.72 -12.89
N LEU A 90 6.92 4.07 -13.53
CA LEU A 90 7.10 4.18 -14.99
C LEU A 90 6.07 3.35 -15.79
N LYS A 91 5.52 2.24 -15.24
CA LYS A 91 4.74 1.25 -16.05
C LYS A 91 3.50 0.60 -15.41
N GLY A 92 3.23 0.80 -14.11
CA GLY A 92 2.24 -0.02 -13.39
C GLY A 92 0.77 0.47 -13.38
N MET A 93 0.47 1.64 -13.96
CA MET A 93 -0.89 2.23 -13.88
C MET A 93 -1.97 1.42 -14.63
N LYS A 94 -1.58 0.69 -15.68
CA LYS A 94 -2.50 -0.21 -16.41
C LYS A 94 -3.03 -1.32 -15.50
N GLY A 95 -2.20 -1.82 -14.58
CA GLY A 95 -2.59 -2.83 -13.60
C GLY A 95 -3.70 -2.34 -12.67
N PHE A 96 -3.56 -1.14 -12.12
CA PHE A 96 -4.59 -0.50 -11.28
C PHE A 96 -5.93 -0.37 -11.99
N LYS A 97 -5.94 0.18 -13.22
CA LYS A 97 -7.17 0.35 -14.00
C LYS A 97 -7.85 -0.99 -14.28
N ARG A 98 -7.08 -2.02 -14.65
CA ARG A 98 -7.60 -3.36 -14.92
C ARG A 98 -8.18 -3.98 -13.65
N ALA A 99 -7.40 -4.02 -12.57
CA ALA A 99 -7.81 -4.61 -11.30
C ALA A 99 -9.07 -3.95 -10.72
N PHE A 100 -9.18 -2.62 -10.83
CA PHE A 100 -10.36 -1.88 -10.39
C PHE A 100 -11.61 -2.26 -11.20
N ARG A 101 -11.51 -2.32 -12.54
CA ARG A 101 -12.64 -2.65 -13.42
C ARG A 101 -13.16 -4.07 -13.22
N THR A 102 -12.27 -5.02 -12.92
CA THR A 102 -12.62 -6.43 -12.73
C THR A 102 -12.95 -6.77 -11.28
N SER A 103 -12.87 -5.80 -10.36
CA SER A 103 -13.13 -6.03 -8.95
C SER A 103 -14.63 -6.19 -8.69
N SER A 104 -14.98 -7.22 -7.94
CA SER A 104 -16.32 -7.45 -7.37
C SER A 104 -16.40 -7.14 -5.87
N VAL A 105 -15.29 -6.70 -5.27
CA VAL A 105 -15.18 -6.41 -3.84
C VAL A 105 -14.82 -4.94 -3.68
N SER A 106 -15.59 -4.22 -2.87
CA SER A 106 -15.31 -2.83 -2.53
C SER A 106 -14.06 -2.73 -1.66
N ALA A 107 -13.14 -1.83 -1.98
CA ALA A 107 -11.95 -1.55 -1.20
C ALA A 107 -11.60 -0.06 -1.29
N ASN A 108 -11.23 0.52 -0.15
CA ASN A 108 -10.85 1.93 -0.06
C ASN A 108 -9.34 2.06 0.06
N PHE A 109 -8.73 2.88 -0.79
CA PHE A 109 -7.32 3.23 -0.62
C PHE A 109 -6.98 4.61 -1.14
N ILE A 110 -5.89 5.14 -0.60
CA ILE A 110 -5.24 6.37 -1.04
C ILE A 110 -3.77 6.02 -1.31
N ALA A 111 -3.33 6.18 -2.55
CA ALA A 111 -1.94 5.99 -2.93
C ALA A 111 -1.35 7.33 -3.35
N TYR A 112 -0.31 7.75 -2.63
CA TYR A 112 0.45 8.96 -2.89
C TYR A 112 1.77 8.58 -3.54
N PHE A 113 2.01 9.14 -4.73
CA PHE A 113 3.22 8.89 -5.48
C PHE A 113 4.03 10.17 -5.66
N TRP A 114 5.36 10.08 -5.51
CA TRP A 114 6.29 11.18 -5.79
C TRP A 114 7.41 10.74 -6.74
N GLY A 115 7.86 11.66 -7.59
CA GLY A 115 8.97 11.40 -8.50
C GLY A 115 8.82 12.17 -9.81
N ARG A 116 9.94 12.38 -10.49
CA ARG A 116 9.98 13.07 -11.78
C ARG A 116 9.62 12.06 -12.87
N SER A 117 8.44 12.20 -13.48
CA SER A 117 8.06 11.35 -14.61
C SER A 117 8.67 11.85 -15.91
N SER A 118 9.17 10.95 -16.76
CA SER A 118 9.54 11.26 -18.16
C SER A 118 8.32 11.31 -19.09
N GLU A 119 7.22 10.67 -18.69
CA GLU A 119 5.95 10.64 -19.43
C GLU A 119 4.84 11.31 -18.62
N GLU A 120 4.05 12.17 -19.25
CA GLU A 120 2.91 12.82 -18.60
C GLU A 120 1.84 11.77 -18.25
N ILE A 121 1.70 11.37 -16.97
CA ILE A 121 0.54 10.58 -16.57
C ILE A 121 -0.67 11.50 -16.65
N VAL A 122 -1.60 11.11 -17.50
CA VAL A 122 -2.86 11.81 -17.66
C VAL A 122 -3.78 11.47 -16.49
N PRO A 123 -4.33 12.47 -15.78
CA PRO A 123 -5.41 12.27 -14.82
C PRO A 123 -6.55 11.46 -15.39
N PHE A 124 -7.24 10.72 -14.53
CA PHE A 124 -8.42 9.98 -14.94
C PHE A 124 -9.39 9.80 -13.79
N ASP A 125 -10.66 9.61 -14.15
CA ASP A 125 -11.72 9.19 -13.24
C ASP A 125 -12.39 7.96 -13.87
N LEU A 126 -12.38 6.85 -13.15
CA LEU A 126 -13.04 5.60 -13.53
C LEU A 126 -14.11 5.27 -12.51
N LYS A 127 -15.27 4.84 -12.96
CA LYS A 127 -16.34 4.32 -12.10
C LYS A 127 -16.48 2.82 -12.25
N ASN A 128 -16.69 2.13 -11.14
CA ASN A 128 -17.11 0.74 -11.10
C ASN A 128 -18.50 0.69 -10.46
N ASN A 129 -19.54 0.61 -11.31
CA ASN A 129 -20.93 0.61 -10.87
C ASN A 129 -21.31 -0.70 -10.13
N LEU A 130 -20.54 -1.78 -10.31
CA LEU A 130 -20.78 -3.05 -9.60
C LEU A 130 -20.43 -2.91 -8.11
N THR A 131 -19.33 -2.23 -7.79
CA THR A 131 -18.91 -2.01 -6.40
C THR A 131 -19.38 -0.68 -5.83
N GLY A 132 -19.94 0.21 -6.66
CA GLY A 132 -20.35 1.56 -6.24
C GLY A 132 -19.16 2.49 -5.96
N GLU A 133 -18.02 2.26 -6.61
CA GLU A 133 -16.76 2.96 -6.33
C GLU A 133 -16.25 3.76 -7.53
N ARG A 134 -15.34 4.69 -7.24
CA ARG A 134 -14.54 5.42 -8.21
C ARG A 134 -13.05 5.21 -7.95
N LEU A 135 -12.26 5.21 -9.02
CA LEU A 135 -10.81 5.27 -9.01
C LEU A 135 -10.38 6.53 -9.75
N GLU A 136 -9.85 7.49 -9.01
CA GLU A 136 -9.41 8.79 -9.53
C GLU A 136 -7.90 8.93 -9.39
N LEU A 137 -7.23 9.36 -10.46
CA LEU A 137 -5.86 9.85 -10.40
C LEU A 137 -5.84 11.33 -10.72
N ARG A 138 -5.20 12.13 -9.86
CA ARG A 138 -5.03 13.58 -10.04
C ARG A 138 -3.63 14.05 -9.66
N HIS A 139 -3.19 15.13 -10.30
CA HIS A 139 -1.94 15.82 -9.96
C HIS A 139 -2.13 16.69 -8.73
N LEU A 140 -1.17 16.64 -7.80
CA LEU A 140 -1.04 17.62 -6.73
C LEU A 140 -0.06 18.73 -7.13
N ASN A 141 1.01 18.35 -7.82
CA ASN A 141 1.94 19.26 -8.50
C ASN A 141 2.75 18.46 -9.54
N LYS A 142 3.78 19.09 -10.13
CA LYS A 142 4.62 18.51 -11.20
C LYS A 142 5.25 17.15 -10.85
N ASP A 143 5.56 16.90 -9.57
CA ASP A 143 6.28 15.70 -9.13
C ASP A 143 5.46 14.83 -8.17
N LYS A 144 4.18 15.15 -7.96
CA LYS A 144 3.33 14.49 -6.95
C LYS A 144 1.94 14.20 -7.51
N VAL A 145 1.52 12.95 -7.42
CA VAL A 145 0.20 12.50 -7.85
C VAL A 145 -0.49 11.72 -6.75
N LEU A 146 -1.83 11.79 -6.75
CA LEU A 146 -2.68 11.07 -5.82
C LEU A 146 -3.62 10.17 -6.60
N LEU A 147 -3.63 8.89 -6.25
CA LEU A 147 -4.57 7.89 -6.74
C LEU A 147 -5.51 7.49 -5.60
N VAL A 148 -6.81 7.67 -5.78
CA VAL A 148 -7.82 7.43 -4.76
C VAL A 148 -8.84 6.43 -5.27
N ARG A 149 -9.03 5.33 -4.54
CA ARG A 149 -10.19 4.44 -4.70
C ARG A 149 -11.13 4.65 -3.53
N CYS A 150 -12.36 5.04 -3.81
CA CYS A 150 -13.35 5.39 -2.79
C CYS A 150 -14.77 5.08 -3.27
N PRO A 151 -15.77 5.11 -2.38
CA PRO A 151 -17.17 5.08 -2.80
C PRO A 151 -17.50 6.26 -3.71
N ILE A 152 -18.45 6.07 -4.63
CA ILE A 152 -18.96 7.15 -5.50
C ILE A 152 -19.67 8.20 -4.63
N GLU A 153 -20.53 7.75 -3.72
CA GLU A 153 -21.17 8.59 -2.71
C GLU A 153 -20.31 8.57 -1.45
N ARG A 154 -19.66 9.70 -1.15
CA ARG A 154 -18.75 9.80 -0.01
C ARG A 154 -18.89 11.15 0.69
N ASP A 155 -18.59 11.16 1.98
CA ASP A 155 -18.41 12.39 2.74
C ASP A 155 -17.09 13.06 2.34
N GLU A 156 -17.18 14.15 1.56
CA GLU A 156 -16.01 14.87 1.05
C GLU A 156 -15.17 15.49 2.17
N ALA A 157 -15.78 15.94 3.28
CA ALA A 157 -15.02 16.51 4.40
C ALA A 157 -14.19 15.43 5.11
N LYS A 158 -14.78 14.25 5.29
CA LYS A 158 -14.10 13.07 5.85
C LYS A 158 -12.97 12.59 4.94
N TRP A 159 -13.20 12.51 3.63
CA TRP A 159 -12.18 12.09 2.66
C TRP A 159 -11.06 13.11 2.53
N ALA A 160 -11.36 14.41 2.52
CA ALA A 160 -10.35 15.46 2.52
C ALA A 160 -9.41 15.33 3.74
N LYS A 161 -9.95 14.98 4.92
CA LYS A 161 -9.13 14.70 6.10
C LYS A 161 -8.21 13.49 5.90
N TRP A 162 -8.73 12.40 5.34
CA TRP A 162 -7.93 11.19 5.10
C TRP A 162 -6.87 11.37 4.01
N GLU A 163 -7.18 12.11 2.95
CA GLU A 163 -6.23 12.46 1.89
C GLU A 163 -5.11 13.36 2.45
N LYS A 164 -5.46 14.34 3.29
CA LYS A 164 -4.48 15.16 4.01
C LYS A 164 -3.60 14.32 4.94
N GLU A 165 -4.20 13.44 5.75
CA GLU A 165 -3.46 12.49 6.60
C GLU A 165 -2.49 11.65 5.76
N ALA A 166 -2.92 11.17 4.59
CA ALA A 166 -2.09 10.36 3.70
C ALA A 166 -0.89 11.15 3.15
N ILE A 167 -1.08 12.41 2.74
CA ILE A 167 -0.01 13.27 2.23
C ILE A 167 0.97 13.64 3.37
N ASP A 168 0.43 14.06 4.51
CA ASP A 168 1.21 14.59 5.64
C ASP A 168 1.85 13.49 6.50
N TRP A 169 1.49 12.22 6.32
CA TRP A 169 2.01 11.12 7.11
C TRP A 169 3.55 11.09 7.09
N LYS A 170 4.17 11.21 8.26
CA LYS A 170 5.61 11.04 8.46
C LYS A 170 5.82 9.84 9.36
N CYS A 171 6.64 8.89 8.94
CA CYS A 171 6.90 7.66 9.72
C CYS A 171 7.44 7.95 11.13
N HIS A 172 8.04 9.11 11.38
CA HIS A 172 8.62 9.48 12.69
C HIS A 172 7.63 10.04 13.73
N GLN A 173 6.37 10.30 13.37
CA GLN A 173 5.38 10.94 14.27
C GLN A 173 4.38 9.97 14.91
N TRP A 174 4.48 8.67 14.62
CA TRP A 174 3.57 7.62 15.10
C TRP A 174 4.38 6.48 15.74
N ASN A 175 3.72 5.56 16.46
CA ASN A 175 4.33 4.34 17.01
C ASN A 175 4.87 3.46 15.86
N TRP A 176 6.04 3.80 15.35
CA TRP A 176 6.68 3.16 14.21
C TRP A 176 7.70 2.15 14.71
N VAL A 177 7.59 0.93 14.17
CA VAL A 177 8.62 -0.09 14.32
C VAL A 177 9.48 -0.03 13.07
N ASN A 178 10.71 0.47 13.21
CA ASN A 178 11.74 0.25 12.20
C ASN A 178 12.31 -1.16 12.41
N ILE A 179 12.16 -2.02 11.40
CA ILE A 179 12.68 -3.38 11.44
C ILE A 179 13.81 -3.46 10.43
N ALA A 180 15.03 -3.35 10.93
CA ALA A 180 16.24 -3.63 10.17
C ALA A 180 16.70 -5.06 10.50
N PHE A 181 16.92 -5.89 9.48
CA PHE A 181 17.56 -7.19 9.63
C PHE A 181 19.03 -7.05 9.22
N GLU A 182 19.95 -7.41 10.10
CA GLU A 182 21.36 -7.62 9.73
C GLU A 182 21.57 -9.07 9.28
N ASP A 183 22.49 -9.30 8.33
CA ASP A 183 22.78 -10.61 7.75
C ASP A 183 23.02 -11.71 8.80
N ARG A 184 23.63 -11.37 9.95
CA ARG A 184 23.91 -12.28 11.07
C ARG A 184 22.66 -12.82 11.80
N HIS A 185 21.47 -12.38 11.42
CA HIS A 185 20.20 -12.85 11.97
C HIS A 185 19.38 -13.66 10.97
N ILE A 186 19.97 -13.99 9.80
CA ILE A 186 19.33 -14.67 8.68
C ILE A 186 20.03 -16.03 8.48
N GLY A 187 19.49 -17.07 9.13
CA GLY A 187 19.98 -18.46 9.04
C GLY A 187 19.55 -19.30 10.25
N ASP A 188 19.40 -20.61 10.04
CA ASP A 188 19.18 -21.61 11.11
C ASP A 188 20.51 -22.08 11.76
N GLU A 189 21.63 -21.40 11.49
CA GLU A 189 22.95 -21.68 12.10
C GLU A 189 23.35 -20.61 13.12
#